data_AF-A0A1T4YT82-F1
#
_entry.id   AF-A0A1T4YT82-F1
#
_cell.length_a   1.000
_cell.length_b   1.000
_cell.length_c   1.000
_cell.angle_alpha   90.00
_cell.angle_beta   90.00
_cell.angle_gamma   90.00
#
_symmetry.space_group_name_H-M   'P 1'
#
loop_
_entity.id
_entity.type
_entity.pdbx_description
1 polymer ?
#
loop_
_entity_poly.entity_id
_entity_poly.type
_entity_poly.pdbx_seq_one_letter_code
_entity_poly.pdbx_strand_id
1 'polypeptide(L)'
;MKRTESLDEFLTFANAAEQQGETGNVWVQQANYAAEEPIMSDEDVAGREPLQRLRVLLEAGEQPIYFESLFYSAAELEELTSELQPVFEQFSKEVLDAKRMNEKVQALNE
;
A
#
# COMPACT_ATOMS: atom_id res chain seq x y z
N MET A 1 -7.24 -10.29 -7.14
CA MET A 1 -6.90 -8.90 -6.75
C MET A 1 -5.86 -8.31 -7.68
N LYS A 2 -5.90 -7.01 -7.99
CA LYS A 2 -4.83 -6.30 -8.73
C LYS A 2 -3.74 -5.81 -7.77
N ARG A 3 -2.47 -5.91 -8.15
CA ARG A 3 -1.32 -5.41 -7.36
C ARG A 3 -0.58 -4.34 -8.15
N THR A 4 -0.14 -3.28 -7.48
CA THR A 4 0.65 -2.19 -8.08
C THR A 4 1.64 -1.60 -7.08
N GLU A 5 2.76 -1.09 -7.60
CA GLU A 5 3.72 -0.26 -6.87
C GLU A 5 3.59 1.22 -7.31
N SER A 6 2.72 1.51 -8.28
CA SER A 6 2.46 2.87 -8.77
C SER A 6 1.32 3.50 -7.99
N LEU A 7 1.64 4.61 -7.31
CA LEU A 7 0.63 5.40 -6.61
C LEU A 7 -0.40 5.99 -7.59
N ASP A 8 0.03 6.52 -8.74
CA ASP A 8 -0.87 7.04 -9.78
C ASP A 8 -1.90 6.00 -10.23
N GLU A 9 -1.47 4.75 -10.43
CA GLU A 9 -2.35 3.66 -10.82
C GLU A 9 -3.38 3.34 -9.72
N PHE A 10 -2.94 3.35 -8.46
CA PHE A 10 -3.82 3.16 -7.31
C PHE A 10 -4.86 4.29 -7.18
N LEU A 11 -4.43 5.55 -7.32
CA LEU A 11 -5.30 6.72 -7.26
C LEU A 11 -6.29 6.74 -8.43
N THR A 12 -5.85 6.37 -9.63
CA THR A 12 -6.71 6.24 -10.81
C THR A 12 -7.81 5.20 -10.58
N PHE A 13 -7.45 4.05 -9.99
CA PHE A 13 -8.44 3.04 -9.63
C PHE A 13 -9.45 3.57 -8.60
N ALA A 14 -8.97 4.21 -7.54
CA ALA A 14 -9.82 4.76 -6.48
C ALA A 14 -10.80 5.81 -7.02
N ASN A 15 -10.33 6.70 -7.90
CA ASN A 15 -11.16 7.71 -8.55
C ASN A 15 -12.21 7.08 -9.48
N ALA A 16 -11.85 6.03 -10.23
CA ALA A 16 -12.81 5.32 -11.08
C ALA A 16 -13.91 4.64 -10.26
N ALA A 17 -13.57 4.05 -9.11
CA ALA A 17 -14.54 3.45 -8.19
C ALA A 17 -15.48 4.50 -7.59
N GLU A 18 -14.94 5.66 -7.18
CA GLU A 18 -15.72 6.81 -6.72
C GLU A 18 -16.71 7.29 -7.79
N GLN A 19 -16.26 7.49 -9.04
CA GLN A 19 -17.11 7.94 -10.15
C GLN A 19 -18.25 6.95 -10.48
N GLN A 20 -18.04 5.67 -10.20
CA GLN A 20 -19.04 4.61 -10.35
C GLN A 20 -20.01 4.54 -9.16
N GLY A 21 -19.81 5.38 -8.12
CA GLY A 21 -20.62 5.39 -6.91
C GLY A 21 -20.38 4.18 -6.01
N GLU A 22 -19.24 3.51 -6.16
CA GLU A 22 -18.90 2.35 -5.35
C GLU A 22 -18.55 2.78 -3.92
N THR A 23 -19.04 2.00 -2.98
CA THR A 23 -18.65 2.13 -1.57
C THR A 23 -17.69 1.00 -1.24
N GLY A 24 -16.79 1.26 -0.29
CA GLY A 24 -15.71 0.33 -0.02
C GLY A 24 -14.96 0.67 1.25
N ASN A 25 -14.00 -0.20 1.54
CA ASN A 25 -13.11 -0.06 2.67
C ASN A 25 -11.66 0.02 2.18
N VAL A 26 -10.87 0.83 2.86
CA VAL A 26 -9.43 0.95 2.63
C VAL A 26 -8.68 0.49 3.88
N TRP A 27 -7.87 -0.56 3.73
CA TRP A 27 -7.01 -1.05 4.80
C TRP A 27 -5.59 -0.54 4.61
N VAL A 28 -5.02 -0.02 5.69
CA VAL A 28 -3.68 0.53 5.70
C VAL A 28 -2.83 -0.22 6.70
N GLN A 29 -1.61 -0.59 6.32
CA GLN A 29 -0.64 -1.19 7.21
C GLN A 29 0.73 -0.56 6.97
N GLN A 30 1.34 -0.07 8.05
CA GLN A 30 2.71 0.42 8.06
C GLN A 30 3.55 -0.43 9.01
N ALA A 31 4.70 -0.93 8.55
CA ALA A 31 5.66 -1.65 9.40
C ALA A 31 7.10 -1.35 8.99
N ASN A 32 8.03 -1.68 9.87
CA ASN A 32 9.44 -1.77 9.51
C ASN A 32 9.63 -2.75 8.36
N TYR A 33 10.43 -2.36 7.39
CA TYR A 33 10.81 -3.23 6.30
C TYR A 33 11.98 -4.09 6.78
N ALA A 34 11.77 -5.40 6.82
CA ALA A 34 12.85 -6.37 7.00
C ALA A 34 13.04 -7.03 5.64
N ALA A 35 14.13 -6.70 4.96
CA ALA A 35 14.55 -7.45 3.78
C ALA A 35 14.79 -8.90 4.22
N GLU A 36 14.23 -9.88 3.49
CA GLU A 36 14.71 -11.25 3.61
C GLU A 36 16.19 -11.24 3.20
N GLU A 37 17.05 -11.84 4.04
CA GLU A 37 18.50 -11.61 4.12
C GLU A 37 19.18 -11.32 2.77
N PRO A 38 19.92 -10.20 2.63
CA PRO A 38 20.72 -9.98 1.43
C PRO A 38 21.78 -11.07 1.34
N ILE A 39 21.73 -11.88 0.27
CA ILE A 39 22.88 -12.69 -0.14
C ILE A 39 24.01 -11.70 -0.37
N MET A 40 25.01 -11.70 0.52
CA MET A 40 26.20 -10.86 0.43
C MET A 40 26.70 -10.79 -1.01
N SER A 41 26.50 -9.65 -1.66
CA SER A 41 27.25 -9.27 -2.84
C SER A 41 28.10 -8.08 -2.44
N ASP A 42 29.40 -8.34 -2.35
CA ASP A 42 30.45 -7.31 -2.37
C ASP A 42 30.14 -6.29 -3.49
N GLU A 43 30.53 -5.04 -3.25
CA GLU A 43 30.43 -3.86 -4.14
C GLU A 43 29.20 -2.95 -3.97
N ASP A 44 29.48 -1.80 -3.33
CA ASP A 44 29.03 -0.46 -3.77
C ASP A 44 27.53 -0.16 -3.93
N VAL A 45 26.65 -0.81 -3.18
CA VAL A 45 25.27 -0.31 -3.02
C VAL A 45 25.21 0.68 -1.87
N ALA A 46 25.68 1.90 -2.09
CA ALA A 46 25.32 3.06 -1.26
C ALA A 46 23.85 3.48 -1.53
N GLY A 47 22.94 2.52 -1.49
CA GLY A 47 21.50 2.72 -1.49
C GLY A 47 21.04 2.54 -0.05
N ARG A 48 20.40 3.57 0.53
CA ARG A 48 19.80 3.44 1.86
C ARG A 48 18.85 2.23 1.83
N GLU A 49 18.92 1.34 2.81
CA GLU A 49 17.91 0.30 2.96
C GLU A 49 16.57 0.94 3.36
N PRO A 50 15.42 0.47 2.85
CA PRO A 50 14.15 1.04 3.23
C PRO A 50 13.91 0.80 4.71
N LEU A 51 13.54 1.87 5.42
CA LEU A 51 13.27 1.79 6.85
C LEU A 51 11.94 1.08 7.09
N GLN A 52 10.97 1.37 6.23
CA GLN A 52 9.59 0.99 6.43
C GLN A 52 8.88 0.72 5.11
N ARG A 53 7.76 0.01 5.23
CA ARG A 53 6.86 -0.35 4.15
C ARG A 53 5.45 0.13 4.48
N LEU A 54 4.80 0.74 3.50
CA LEU A 54 3.38 1.05 3.49
C LEU A 54 2.65 0.07 2.57
N ARG A 55 1.57 -0.52 3.07
CA ARG A 55 0.65 -1.36 2.30
C ARG A 55 -0.74 -0.79 2.39
N VAL A 56 -1.40 -0.66 1.25
CA VAL A 56 -2.76 -0.13 1.15
C VAL A 56 -3.59 -1.07 0.28
N LEU A 57 -4.70 -1.55 0.82
CA LEU A 57 -5.67 -2.38 0.10
C LEU A 57 -6.97 -1.60 -0.01
N LEU A 58 -7.51 -1.46 -1.21
CA LEU A 58 -8.82 -0.89 -1.45
C LEU A 58 -9.73 -1.98 -2.01
N GLU A 59 -10.76 -2.35 -1.24
CA GLU A 59 -11.89 -3.15 -1.74
C GLU A 59 -13.03 -2.19 -2.03
N ALA A 60 -13.13 -1.79 -3.30
CA ALA A 60 -14.27 -1.12 -3.90
C ALA A 60 -14.60 -1.88 -5.19
N GLY A 61 -15.88 -2.18 -5.41
CA GLY A 61 -16.34 -2.93 -6.57
C GLY A 61 -15.98 -4.42 -6.56
N GLU A 62 -15.94 -5.02 -7.75
CA GLU A 62 -15.72 -6.46 -7.93
C GLU A 62 -14.26 -6.90 -7.81
N GLN A 63 -13.30 -6.01 -8.08
CA GLN A 63 -11.88 -6.35 -8.10
C GLN A 63 -11.05 -5.41 -7.23
N PRO A 64 -10.61 -5.83 -6.03
CA PRO A 64 -9.79 -4.99 -5.16
C PRO A 64 -8.41 -4.69 -5.76
N ILE A 65 -7.83 -3.55 -5.36
CA ILE A 65 -6.47 -3.14 -5.69
C ILE A 65 -5.61 -3.05 -4.43
N TYR A 66 -4.37 -3.53 -4.56
CA TYR A 66 -3.36 -3.51 -3.52
C TYR A 66 -2.16 -2.70 -3.99
N PHE A 67 -1.77 -1.72 -3.18
CA PHE A 67 -0.61 -0.86 -3.35
C PHE A 67 0.43 -1.14 -2.26
N GLU A 68 1.69 -1.28 -2.66
CA GLU A 68 2.82 -1.43 -1.77
C GLU A 68 3.92 -0.44 -2.14
N SER A 69 4.46 0.26 -1.14
CA SER A 69 5.58 1.19 -1.33
C SER A 69 6.55 1.13 -0.16
N LEU A 70 7.83 1.23 -0.49
CA LEU A 70 8.95 1.28 0.44
C LEU A 70 9.40 2.74 0.59
N PHE A 71 9.69 3.16 1.82
CA PHE A 71 10.12 4.53 2.10
C PHE A 71 11.26 4.58 3.12
N TYR A 72 12.07 5.64 3.01
CA TYR A 72 13.35 5.83 3.68
C TYR A 72 13.32 6.99 4.68
N SER A 73 12.25 7.78 4.71
CA SER A 73 12.13 8.93 5.61
C SER A 73 10.69 9.25 6.00
N ALA A 74 10.54 10.02 7.07
CA ALA A 74 9.23 10.55 7.49
C ALA A 74 8.63 11.51 6.45
N ALA A 75 9.46 12.24 5.70
CA ALA A 75 9.00 13.16 4.66
C ALA A 75 8.35 12.41 3.49
N GLU A 76 8.93 11.29 3.06
CA GLU A 76 8.34 10.42 2.03
C GLU A 76 7.02 9.80 2.50
N LEU A 77 6.93 9.39 3.76
CA LEU A 77 5.67 8.90 4.34
C LEU A 77 4.60 9.99 4.35
N GLU A 78 4.96 11.22 4.72
CA GLU A 78 4.06 12.36 4.73
C GLU A 78 3.54 12.68 3.33
N GLU A 79 4.42 12.69 2.31
CA GLU A 79 4.05 12.86 0.91
C GLU A 79 3.08 11.76 0.45
N LEU A 80 3.44 10.49 0.62
CA LEU A 80 2.57 9.35 0.29
C LEU A 80 1.21 9.44 0.99
N THR A 81 1.20 9.81 2.27
CA THR A 81 -0.05 9.93 3.05
C THR A 81 -0.90 11.10 2.56
N SER A 82 -0.27 12.22 2.19
CA SER A 82 -0.98 13.39 1.64
C SER A 82 -1.63 13.07 0.30
N GLU A 83 -0.95 12.30 -0.56
CA GLU A 83 -1.51 11.89 -1.86
C GLU A 83 -2.63 10.85 -1.72
N LEU A 84 -2.54 9.97 -0.71
CA LEU A 84 -3.59 8.98 -0.39
C LEU A 84 -4.76 9.56 0.39
N GLN A 85 -4.63 10.77 0.94
CA GLN A 85 -5.65 11.42 1.76
C GLN A 85 -7.05 11.44 1.12
N PRO A 86 -7.22 11.78 -0.19
CA PRO A 86 -8.53 11.75 -0.83
C PRO A 86 -9.19 10.37 -0.80
N VAL A 87 -8.40 9.29 -0.93
CA VAL A 87 -8.90 7.91 -0.85
C VAL A 87 -9.39 7.61 0.57
N PHE A 88 -8.69 8.09 1.59
CA PHE A 88 -9.07 7.89 2.99
C PHE A 88 -10.28 8.71 3.44
N GLU A 89 -10.59 9.81 2.73
CA GLU A 89 -11.80 10.60 2.94
C GLU A 89 -13.01 9.98 2.25
N GLN A 90 -12.78 9.36 1.09
CA GLN A 90 -13.83 8.74 0.29
C GLN A 90 -14.25 7.35 0.79
N PHE A 91 -13.29 6.52 1.21
CA PHE A 91 -13.52 5.14 1.62
C PHE A 91 -13.30 4.95 3.12
N SER A 92 -14.02 3.99 3.71
CA SER A 92 -13.89 3.72 5.16
C SER A 92 -12.51 3.15 5.48
N LYS A 93 -11.68 3.95 6.18
CA LYS A 93 -10.30 3.58 6.51
C LYS A 93 -10.21 2.76 7.79
N GLU A 94 -9.47 1.65 7.71
CA GLU A 94 -9.06 0.85 8.87
C GLU A 94 -7.55 0.59 8.85
N VAL A 95 -6.89 0.79 9.98
CA VAL A 95 -5.46 0.49 10.14
C VAL A 95 -5.32 -0.92 10.70
N LEU A 96 -4.57 -1.77 10.00
CA LEU A 96 -4.35 -3.16 10.36
C LEU A 96 -2.92 -3.41 10.83
N ASP A 97 -2.75 -4.45 11.64
CA ASP A 97 -1.44 -5.04 11.89
C ASP A 97 -0.98 -5.90 10.69
N ALA A 98 0.29 -6.31 10.72
CA ALA A 98 0.88 -7.08 9.62
C ALA A 98 0.19 -8.44 9.40
N LYS A 99 -0.30 -9.09 10.46
CA LYS A 99 -0.94 -10.40 10.39
C LYS A 99 -2.30 -10.29 9.69
N ARG A 100 -3.15 -9.36 10.14
CA ARG A 100 -4.47 -9.12 9.55
C ARG A 100 -4.38 -8.66 8.09
N MET A 101 -3.41 -7.80 7.76
CA MET A 101 -3.16 -7.41 6.38
C MET A 101 -2.79 -8.62 5.50
N ASN A 102 -1.92 -9.51 6.01
CA ASN A 102 -1.57 -10.74 5.28
C ASN A 102 -2.76 -11.67 5.08
N GLU A 103 -3.58 -11.88 6.11
CA GLU A 103 -4.81 -12.69 6.04
C GLU A 103 -5.76 -12.15 4.97
N LYS A 104 -5.97 -10.82 4.91
CA LYS A 104 -6.79 -10.19 3.87
C LYS A 104 -6.22 -10.37 2.47
N VAL A 105 -4.93 -10.08 2.29
CA VAL A 105 -4.27 -10.24 0.99
C VAL A 105 -4.35 -11.69 0.53
N GLN A 106 -4.15 -12.68 1.42
CA GLN A 106 -4.27 -14.09 1.08
C GLN A 106 -5.70 -14.45 0.64
N ALA A 107 -6.71 -14.08 1.43
CA ALA A 107 -8.11 -14.39 1.13
C ALA A 107 -8.61 -13.82 -0.21
N LEU A 108 -7.99 -12.74 -0.72
CA LEU A 108 -8.35 -12.12 -2.01
C LEU A 108 -7.53 -12.63 -3.21
N ASN A 109 -6.54 -13.49 -2.96
CA ASN A 109 -5.77 -14.17 -3.99
C ASN A 109 -6.18 -15.64 -4.19
N GLU A 110 -6.93 -16.21 -3.24
CA GLU A 110 -7.59 -17.52 -3.33
C GLU A 110 -8.91 -17.44 -4.11
#